data_AF-A0A6I3CSM0-F1
#
_entry.id   AF-A0A6I3CSM0-F1
#
_cell.length_a   1.000
_cell.length_b   1.000
_cell.length_c   1.000
_cell.angle_alpha   90.00
_cell.angle_beta   90.00
_cell.angle_gamma   90.00
#
_symmetry.space_group_name_H-M   'P 1'
#
loop_
_entity.id
_entity.type
_entity.pdbx_description
1 polymer ?
#
loop_
_entity_poly.entity_id
_entity_poly.type
_entity_poly.pdbx_seq_one_letter_code
_entity_poly.pdbx_strand_id
1 'polypeptide(L)'
;MARDLARELYRAFRNQPRRNKIGEVTETRGKIGDPQQLGSVLDELVLNRDWRQGLAEGNIFADWEKIVGGEIATHSTPISLVDGRLTIQTSSTAWATQLNLISSDLLKTISGSAPGALVETLVFIGPHAPSWKKGLRTIRGAKGPRDTYG
;
A
#
# COMPACT_ATOMS: atom_id res chain seq x y z
N MET A 1 41.99 -2.25 38.58
CA MET A 1 42.31 -2.23 37.13
C MET A 1 41.15 -1.57 36.40
N ALA A 2 41.35 -0.35 35.89
CA ALA A 2 40.31 0.38 35.17
C ALA A 2 40.16 -0.21 33.76
N ARG A 3 38.94 -0.56 33.37
CA ARG A 3 38.63 -1.02 32.02
C ARG A 3 38.72 0.16 31.06
N ASP A 4 39.66 0.10 30.12
CA ASP A 4 39.89 1.14 29.12
C ASP A 4 38.83 1.06 28.02
N LEU A 5 37.69 1.69 28.30
CA LEU A 5 36.48 1.71 27.47
C LEU A 5 36.77 2.25 26.05
N ALA A 6 37.71 3.18 25.93
CA ALA A 6 38.10 3.76 24.63
C ALA A 6 38.70 2.70 23.70
N ARG A 7 39.47 1.77 24.26
CA ARG A 7 40.14 0.71 23.50
C ARG A 7 39.18 -0.41 23.08
N GLU A 8 38.16 -0.68 23.90
CA GLU A 8 37.04 -1.58 23.54
C GLU A 8 36.15 -0.99 22.44
N LEU A 9 35.79 0.29 22.54
CA LEU A 9 35.01 0.97 21.50
C LEU A 9 35.75 1.01 20.16
N TYR A 10 37.07 1.28 20.19
CA TYR A 10 37.89 1.28 18.98
C TYR A 10 37.96 -0.11 18.31
N ARG A 11 38.10 -1.19 19.10
CA ARG A 11 38.09 -2.56 18.56
C ARG A 11 36.73 -2.96 17.99
N ALA A 12 35.64 -2.58 18.66
CA ALA A 12 34.29 -2.86 18.20
C ALA A 12 33.99 -2.15 16.86
N PHE A 13 34.38 -0.88 16.72
CA PHE A 13 34.20 -0.12 15.49
C PHE A 13 35.06 -0.66 14.33
N ARG A 14 36.33 -0.99 14.60
CA ARG A 14 37.25 -1.46 13.56
C ARG A 14 36.91 -2.85 13.01
N ASN A 15 36.29 -3.70 13.84
CA ASN A 15 35.90 -5.05 13.44
C ASN A 15 34.43 -5.15 13.03
N GLN A 16 33.74 -4.03 12.81
CA GLN A 16 32.35 -4.07 12.40
C GLN A 16 32.29 -4.50 10.92
N PRO A 17 31.79 -5.72 10.61
CA PRO A 17 31.65 -6.14 9.23
C PRO A 17 30.75 -5.12 8.54
N ARG A 18 31.20 -4.58 7.40
CA ARG A 18 30.41 -3.65 6.59
C ARG A 18 29.02 -4.24 6.43
N ARG A 19 28.03 -3.57 7.01
CA ARG A 19 26.61 -3.94 6.95
C ARG A 19 26.31 -4.23 5.49
N ASN A 20 26.02 -5.50 5.17
CA ASN A 20 25.66 -5.92 3.83
C ASN A 20 24.60 -4.96 3.32
N LYS A 21 24.95 -4.24 2.26
CA LYS A 21 24.08 -3.33 1.54
C LYS A 21 23.04 -4.22 0.89
N ILE A 22 21.88 -4.35 1.53
CA ILE A 22 20.74 -5.10 1.02
C ILE A 22 20.33 -4.41 -0.28
N GLY A 23 20.48 -5.12 -1.41
CA GLY A 23 19.93 -4.76 -2.70
C GLY A 23 20.65 -3.67 -3.47
N GLU A 24 21.90 -3.89 -3.88
CA GLU A 24 22.43 -3.15 -5.04
C GLU A 24 21.87 -3.84 -6.29
N VAL A 25 20.73 -3.35 -6.79
CA VAL A 25 20.18 -3.77 -8.08
C VAL A 25 21.28 -3.48 -9.11
N THR A 26 21.93 -4.54 -9.58
CA THR A 26 22.96 -4.41 -10.61
C THR A 26 22.19 -4.15 -11.90
N GLU A 27 21.91 -2.89 -12.20
CA GLU A 27 21.35 -2.51 -13.50
C GLU A 27 22.36 -2.97 -14.55
N THR A 28 22.06 -4.08 -15.23
CA THR A 28 22.77 -4.51 -16.43
C THR A 28 22.47 -3.49 -17.51
N ARG A 29 23.24 -2.39 -17.51
CA ARG A 29 23.16 -1.39 -18.55
C ARG A 29 23.51 -2.06 -19.87
N GLY A 30 22.51 -2.20 -20.75
CA GLY A 30 22.67 -2.80 -22.07
C GLY A 30 23.85 -2.17 -22.83
N LYS A 31 24.45 -2.96 -23.73
CA LYS A 31 25.60 -2.54 -24.57
C LYS A 31 25.38 -1.12 -25.10
N ILE A 32 26.30 -0.21 -24.77
CA ILE A 32 26.23 1.25 -25.03
C ILE A 32 26.31 1.61 -26.54
N GLY A 33 26.17 0.63 -27.45
CA GLY A 33 26.50 0.79 -28.87
C GLY A 33 25.32 1.03 -29.81
N ASP A 34 24.18 0.38 -29.60
CA ASP A 34 23.11 0.29 -30.61
C ASP A 34 21.74 0.74 -30.06
N PRO A 35 20.90 1.43 -30.85
CA PRO A 35 19.56 1.82 -30.43
C PRO A 35 18.70 0.56 -30.20
N GLN A 36 18.19 0.41 -28.98
CA GLN A 36 17.26 -0.66 -28.64
C GLN A 36 15.82 -0.27 -28.97
N GLN A 37 14.97 -1.25 -29.24
CA GLN A 37 13.54 -1.00 -29.38
C GLN A 37 12.97 -0.54 -28.03
N LEU A 38 12.12 0.49 -28.05
CA LEU A 38 11.50 1.00 -26.81
C LEU A 38 10.73 -0.12 -26.09
N GLY A 39 10.05 -0.99 -26.84
CA GLY A 39 9.33 -2.14 -26.30
C GLY A 39 10.22 -3.11 -25.53
N SER A 40 11.39 -3.48 -26.06
CA SER A 40 12.30 -4.42 -25.39
C SER A 40 12.86 -3.87 -24.08
N VAL A 41 13.11 -2.56 -24.02
CA VAL A 41 13.57 -1.89 -22.79
C VAL A 41 12.45 -1.83 -21.75
N LEU A 42 11.22 -1.53 -22.19
CA LEU A 42 10.05 -1.53 -21.32
C LEU A 42 9.74 -2.93 -20.79
N ASP A 43 9.83 -3.96 -21.62
CA ASP A 43 9.65 -5.35 -21.20
C ASP A 43 10.69 -5.77 -20.16
N GLU A 44 11.96 -5.41 -20.35
CA GLU A 44 13.03 -5.67 -19.36
C GLU A 44 12.73 -4.96 -18.03
N LEU A 45 12.26 -3.71 -18.07
CA LEU A 45 11.85 -2.97 -16.88
C LEU A 45 10.62 -3.59 -16.20
N VAL A 46 9.62 -4.05 -16.95
CA VAL A 46 8.42 -4.72 -16.42
C VAL A 46 8.77 -6.08 -15.84
N LEU A 47 9.74 -6.80 -16.41
CA LEU A 47 10.21 -8.09 -15.88
C LEU A 47 10.87 -7.95 -14.51
N ASN A 48 11.38 -6.77 -14.15
CA ASN A 48 11.80 -6.49 -12.78
C ASN A 48 10.60 -6.63 -11.83
N ARG A 49 10.74 -7.54 -10.85
CA ARG A 49 9.63 -8.05 -10.02
C ARG A 49 8.78 -6.95 -9.37
N ASP A 50 9.42 -5.86 -8.95
CA ASP A 50 8.76 -4.75 -8.26
C ASP A 50 7.87 -3.91 -9.20
N TRP A 51 8.24 -3.78 -10.48
CA TRP A 51 7.45 -3.04 -11.48
C TRP A 51 6.26 -3.85 -11.98
N ARG A 52 6.44 -5.16 -12.11
CA ARG A 52 5.37 -6.10 -12.45
C ARG A 52 4.25 -6.07 -11.42
N GLN A 53 4.63 -6.05 -10.14
CA GLN A 53 3.68 -5.90 -9.05
C GLN A 53 3.01 -4.52 -9.13
N GLY A 54 3.78 -3.42 -9.19
CA GLY A 54 3.22 -2.07 -9.27
C GLY A 54 2.27 -1.83 -10.46
N LEU A 55 2.52 -2.46 -11.61
CA LEU A 55 1.63 -2.40 -12.77
C LEU A 55 0.32 -3.16 -12.53
N ALA A 56 0.39 -4.35 -11.93
CA ALA A 56 -0.80 -5.10 -11.58
C ALA A 56 -1.64 -4.38 -10.51
N GLU A 57 -1.00 -3.74 -9.54
CA GLU A 57 -1.65 -2.86 -8.58
C GLU A 57 -2.34 -1.70 -9.31
N GLY A 58 -1.65 -1.03 -10.23
CA GLY A 58 -2.19 0.07 -11.04
C GLY A 58 -3.43 -0.31 -11.85
N ASN A 59 -3.49 -1.54 -12.39
CA ASN A 59 -4.67 -2.04 -13.10
C ASN A 59 -5.91 -2.11 -12.22
N ILE A 60 -5.78 -2.41 -10.92
CA ILE A 60 -6.93 -2.41 -9.99
C ILE A 60 -7.55 -1.01 -9.91
N PHE A 61 -6.72 0.03 -9.86
CA PHE A 61 -7.20 1.42 -9.80
C PHE A 61 -7.82 1.86 -11.13
N ALA A 62 -7.21 1.48 -12.25
CA ALA A 62 -7.67 1.87 -13.59
C ALA A 62 -8.99 1.19 -13.99
N ASP A 63 -9.13 -0.11 -13.70
CA ASP A 63 -10.27 -0.93 -14.11
C ASP A 63 -11.23 -1.24 -12.94
N TRP A 64 -11.18 -0.46 -11.85
CA TRP A 64 -11.96 -0.70 -10.63
C TRP A 64 -13.44 -1.03 -10.93
N GLU A 65 -14.10 -0.20 -11.73
CA GLU A 65 -15.51 -0.40 -12.10
C GLU A 65 -15.77 -1.73 -12.84
N LYS A 66 -14.85 -2.18 -13.68
CA LYS A 66 -14.99 -3.48 -14.36
C LYS A 66 -14.80 -4.65 -13.40
N ILE A 67 -13.96 -4.48 -12.37
CA ILE A 67 -13.64 -5.53 -11.39
C ILE A 67 -14.79 -5.73 -10.42
N VAL A 68 -15.28 -4.64 -9.81
CA VAL A 68 -16.29 -4.71 -8.74
C VAL A 68 -17.72 -4.50 -9.23
N GLY A 69 -17.89 -3.97 -10.45
CA GLY A 69 -19.18 -3.59 -11.02
C GLY A 69 -19.61 -2.16 -10.70
N GLY A 70 -20.58 -1.66 -11.47
CA GLY A 70 -21.00 -0.25 -11.44
C GLY A 70 -21.59 0.20 -10.09
N GLU A 71 -22.38 -0.63 -9.42
CA GLU A 71 -23.01 -0.27 -8.14
C GLU A 71 -21.96 -0.04 -7.05
N ILE A 72 -21.02 -0.97 -6.89
CA ILE A 72 -19.96 -0.88 -5.88
C ILE A 72 -18.99 0.25 -6.23
N ALA A 73 -18.63 0.41 -7.50
CA ALA A 73 -17.74 1.48 -7.95
C ALA A 73 -18.33 2.88 -7.77
N THR A 74 -19.65 3.03 -7.84
CA THR A 74 -20.33 4.31 -7.58
C THR A 74 -20.14 4.76 -6.12
N HIS A 75 -20.06 3.81 -5.19
CA HIS A 75 -20.01 4.08 -3.76
C HIS A 75 -18.65 3.81 -3.12
N SER A 76 -17.66 3.36 -3.89
CA SER A 76 -16.35 3.01 -3.37
C SER A 76 -15.22 3.31 -4.34
N THR A 77 -14.11 3.81 -3.81
CA THR A 77 -12.91 4.15 -4.57
C THR A 77 -11.68 3.56 -3.90
N PRO A 78 -10.79 2.87 -4.65
CA PRO A 78 -9.54 2.37 -4.09
C PRO A 78 -8.59 3.56 -3.85
N ILE A 79 -8.04 3.67 -2.65
CA ILE A 79 -7.10 4.75 -2.25
C ILE A 79 -5.65 4.29 -2.37
N SER A 80 -5.35 3.12 -1.81
CA SER A 80 -3.98 2.64 -1.71
C SER A 80 -3.93 1.13 -1.57
N LEU A 81 -2.84 0.54 -2.06
CA LEU A 81 -2.49 -0.86 -1.87
C LEU A 81 -1.07 -0.90 -1.30
N VAL A 82 -0.93 -1.39 -0.08
CA VAL A 82 0.36 -1.45 0.63
C VAL A 82 0.43 -2.77 1.38
N ASP A 83 1.53 -3.52 1.19
CA ASP A 83 1.75 -4.82 1.86
C ASP A 83 0.53 -5.76 1.74
N GLY A 84 -0.07 -5.79 0.55
CA GLY A 84 -1.27 -6.57 0.24
C GLY A 84 -2.56 -6.15 0.95
N ARG A 85 -2.57 -4.97 1.56
CA ARG A 85 -3.76 -4.32 2.11
C ARG A 85 -4.31 -3.31 1.14
N LEU A 86 -5.46 -3.61 0.53
CA LEU A 86 -6.19 -2.66 -0.31
C LEU A 86 -7.12 -1.81 0.57
N THR A 87 -6.85 -0.51 0.60
CA THR A 87 -7.66 0.47 1.31
C THR A 87 -8.67 1.10 0.36
N ILE A 88 -9.94 1.04 0.72
CA ILE A 88 -11.06 1.48 -0.11
C ILE A 88 -11.83 2.56 0.65
N GLN A 89 -11.98 3.73 0.06
CA GLN A 89 -12.88 4.77 0.54
C GLN A 89 -14.30 4.42 0.16
N THR A 90 -15.25 4.64 1.06
CA THR A 90 -16.68 4.52 0.74
C THR A 90 -17.39 5.86 0.90
N SER A 91 -18.49 6.01 0.16
CA SER A 91 -19.31 7.23 0.22
C SER A 91 -20.05 7.39 1.54
N SER A 92 -20.36 6.28 2.24
CA SER A 92 -21.04 6.29 3.54
C SER A 92 -20.55 5.19 4.49
N THR A 93 -20.87 5.34 5.78
CA THR A 93 -20.63 4.36 6.85
C THR A 93 -21.46 3.09 6.65
N ALA A 94 -22.71 3.22 6.21
CA ALA A 94 -23.55 2.08 5.83
C ALA A 94 -22.91 1.25 4.71
N TRP A 95 -22.40 1.90 3.65
CA TRP A 95 -21.71 1.21 2.55
C TRP A 95 -20.43 0.52 3.01
N ALA A 96 -19.61 1.14 3.87
CA ALA A 96 -18.45 0.47 4.46
C ALA A 96 -18.84 -0.81 5.19
N THR A 97 -19.96 -0.78 5.92
CA THR A 97 -20.46 -1.94 6.65
C THR A 97 -20.93 -3.04 5.69
N GLN A 98 -21.70 -2.68 4.65
CA GLN A 98 -22.15 -3.61 3.63
C GLN A 98 -20.97 -4.29 2.93
N LEU A 99 -19.95 -3.53 2.50
CA LEU A 99 -18.78 -4.09 1.84
C LEU A 99 -17.94 -4.96 2.76
N ASN A 100 -17.88 -4.63 4.06
CA ASN A 100 -17.24 -5.51 5.06
C ASN A 100 -17.95 -6.87 5.15
N LEU A 101 -19.28 -6.92 5.11
CA LEU A 101 -20.04 -8.17 5.15
C LEU A 101 -19.76 -9.07 3.94
N ILE A 102 -19.58 -8.48 2.76
CA ILE A 102 -19.28 -9.22 1.52
C ILE A 102 -17.78 -9.23 1.16
N SER A 103 -16.91 -8.85 2.10
CA SER A 103 -15.48 -8.65 1.86
C SER A 103 -14.77 -9.89 1.32
N SER A 104 -15.16 -11.08 1.78
CA SER A 104 -14.54 -12.34 1.35
C SER A 104 -14.78 -12.65 -0.13
N ASP A 105 -15.96 -12.33 -0.66
CA ASP A 105 -16.28 -12.55 -2.06
C ASP A 105 -15.66 -11.45 -2.93
N LEU A 106 -15.63 -10.20 -2.46
CA LEU A 106 -14.91 -9.13 -3.14
C LEU A 106 -13.41 -9.41 -3.25
N LEU A 107 -12.79 -9.97 -2.21
CA LEU A 107 -11.38 -10.34 -2.23
C LEU A 107 -11.11 -11.40 -3.31
N LYS A 108 -11.98 -12.41 -3.44
CA LYS A 108 -11.87 -13.42 -4.50
C LYS A 108 -11.99 -12.81 -5.90
N THR A 109 -12.96 -11.91 -6.10
CA THR A 109 -13.15 -11.22 -7.38
C THR A 109 -11.94 -10.37 -7.76
N ILE A 110 -11.43 -9.57 -6.81
CA ILE A 110 -10.28 -8.68 -7.04
C ILE A 110 -9.01 -9.49 -7.30
N SER A 111 -8.73 -10.50 -6.48
CA SER A 111 -7.56 -11.38 -6.64
C SER A 111 -7.61 -12.19 -7.94
N GLY A 112 -8.80 -12.59 -8.39
CA GLY A 112 -8.98 -13.28 -9.67
C GLY A 112 -8.76 -12.38 -10.89
N SER A 113 -9.13 -11.10 -10.81
CA SER A 113 -8.96 -10.15 -11.91
C SER A 113 -7.53 -9.64 -12.06
N ALA A 114 -6.74 -9.59 -10.97
CA ALA A 114 -5.38 -9.07 -10.97
C ALA A 114 -4.39 -10.07 -10.33
N PRO A 115 -4.06 -11.19 -11.04
CA PRO A 115 -3.23 -12.26 -10.49
C PRO A 115 -1.78 -11.86 -10.13
N GLY A 116 -1.33 -10.68 -10.54
CA GLY A 116 -0.02 -10.13 -10.16
C GLY A 116 -0.06 -9.13 -8.99
N ALA A 117 -1.24 -8.65 -8.60
CA ALA A 117 -1.42 -7.77 -7.46
C ALA A 117 -1.69 -8.65 -6.24
N LEU A 118 -0.74 -8.70 -5.31
CA LEU A 118 -0.89 -9.45 -4.09
C LEU A 118 -1.91 -8.73 -3.18
N VAL A 119 -3.20 -9.03 -3.31
CA VAL A 119 -4.26 -8.49 -2.44
C VAL A 119 -4.63 -9.55 -1.41
N GLU A 120 -4.26 -9.33 -0.16
CA GLU A 120 -4.49 -10.26 0.96
C GLU A 120 -5.61 -9.79 1.88
N THR A 121 -5.78 -8.47 2.04
CA THR A 121 -6.77 -7.90 2.96
C THR A 121 -7.44 -6.68 2.37
N LEU A 122 -8.74 -6.53 2.64
CA LEU A 122 -9.52 -5.35 2.28
C LEU A 122 -9.80 -4.53 3.54
N VAL A 123 -9.58 -3.22 3.45
CA VAL A 123 -9.90 -2.27 4.51
C VAL A 123 -10.80 -1.20 3.95
N PHE A 124 -12.02 -1.12 4.49
CA PHE A 124 -13.01 -0.11 4.10
C PHE A 124 -12.99 1.05 5.08
N ILE A 125 -12.85 2.26 4.55
CA ILE A 125 -12.87 3.50 5.33
C ILE A 125 -14.09 4.30 4.89
N GLY A 126 -14.95 4.65 5.84
CA GLY A 126 -16.07 5.54 5.59
C GLY A 126 -15.65 6.97 5.20
N PRO A 127 -16.61 7.84 4.87
CA PRO A 127 -16.31 9.26 4.67
C PRO A 127 -15.70 9.84 5.96
N HIS A 128 -14.88 10.87 5.82
CA HIS A 128 -14.25 11.51 6.97
C HIS A 128 -15.30 11.92 8.01
N ALA A 129 -15.27 11.27 9.18
CA ALA A 129 -16.20 11.58 10.26
C ALA A 129 -15.96 13.03 10.74
N PRO A 130 -17.02 13.81 11.02
CA PRO A 130 -16.86 15.12 11.61
C PRO A 130 -16.12 15.00 12.95
N SER A 131 -15.20 15.92 13.23
CA SER A 131 -14.61 16.05 14.57
C SER A 131 -15.41 17.06 15.38
N TRP A 132 -16.01 16.61 16.48
CA TRP A 132 -16.67 17.50 17.45
C TRP A 132 -15.71 18.10 18.50
N LYS A 133 -14.42 17.78 18.41
CA LYS A 133 -13.39 18.44 19.22
C LYS A 133 -13.14 19.84 18.67
N LYS A 134 -13.64 20.86 19.37
CA LYS A 134 -13.38 22.27 19.05
C LYS A 134 -12.42 22.87 20.09
N GLY A 135 -11.22 23.25 19.64
CA GLY A 135 -10.24 24.00 20.43
C GLY A 135 -9.47 23.20 21.49
N LEU A 136 -8.55 23.88 22.18
CA LEU A 136 -7.64 23.29 23.17
C LEU A 136 -8.36 22.87 24.47
N ARG A 137 -9.47 23.53 24.81
CA ARG A 137 -10.28 23.26 25.99
C ARG A 137 -11.51 22.45 25.62
N THR A 138 -11.33 21.14 25.44
CA THR A 138 -12.44 20.20 25.24
C THR A 138 -12.67 19.35 26.48
N ILE A 139 -13.94 19.00 26.75
CA ILE A 139 -14.30 18.14 27.88
C ILE A 139 -13.78 16.74 27.60
N ARG A 140 -12.99 16.18 28.52
CA ARG A 140 -12.45 14.82 28.41
C ARG A 140 -13.63 13.82 28.41
N GLY A 141 -13.80 13.10 27.31
CA GLY A 141 -14.86 12.09 27.16
C GLY A 141 -16.19 12.63 26.61
N ALA A 142 -16.26 13.89 26.17
CA ALA A 142 -17.43 14.38 25.43
C ALA A 142 -17.63 13.55 24.16
N LYS A 143 -18.68 12.73 24.14
CA LYS A 143 -19.13 12.01 22.95
C LYS A 143 -19.89 12.98 22.07
N GLY A 144 -19.58 12.99 20.77
CA GLY A 144 -20.32 13.76 19.77
C GLY A 144 -21.81 13.38 19.70
N PRO A 145 -22.58 13.99 18.79
CA PRO A 145 -23.99 13.68 18.58
C PRO A 145 -24.16 12.17 18.35
N ARG A 146 -25.07 11.55 19.10
CA ARG A 146 -25.22 10.08 19.12
C ARG A 146 -26.20 9.55 18.08
N ASP A 147 -27.01 10.42 17.50
CA ASP A 147 -28.20 10.04 16.71
C ASP A 147 -28.23 10.63 15.29
N THR A 148 -27.09 11.08 14.72
CA THR A 148 -27.17 11.95 13.51
C THR A 148 -26.48 11.44 12.25
N TYR A 149 -25.87 10.25 12.23
CA TYR A 149 -25.32 9.71 10.98
C TYR A 149 -25.48 8.19 10.94
N GLY A 150 -26.44 7.73 10.15
CA GLY A 150 -26.45 6.39 9.56
C GLY A 150 -25.60 6.38 8.30
#